data_AF-A0A2E5JI49-F1
#
_entry.id   AF-A0A2E5JI49-F1
#
_cell.length_a   1.000
_cell.length_b   1.000
_cell.length_c   1.000
_cell.angle_alpha   90.00
_cell.angle_beta   90.00
_cell.angle_gamma   90.00
#
_symmetry.space_group_name_H-M   'P 1'
#
loop_
_entity.id
_entity.type
_entity.pdbx_description
1 polymer ?
#
loop_
_entity_poly.entity_id
_entity_poly.type
_entity_poly.pdbx_seq_one_letter_code
_entity_poly.pdbx_strand_id
1 'polypeptide(L)'
;MKKSVVLISLILQFGAFAPAIAQTTDFTVFQNATQKRQDFIAAITHHQKLQTFLFSYGEFLIHEIQAKRSLTGEHLNSIQEGLSAYLDESMSLYNLSLERANWGQKLAIDIHLAESLKAVYDIYYGQSLLRKIVKDQQQFEDYGLGSMSVLKDILLSKDFAKSIAARLENRTFESESFFDQLIVDSRSHSIVKANGKLEDYLRIGDSFSDRVSSVVGSITSALSQGFGALVGNIEWRTGYLYQNEIFTQQIKSQLKPLDLLFEKKSFKLTDKTIPGNWGHTAVWLGEEAQLRALGIWDAPELDFFREKIRNGESIFEMRRWGMQFDSIENFLNLDEISITRVSDILNRTKSDLLKVYRLLSEQANKGYDFSFDAMATAKVTCTEIVMLSYGQVNWPMDRVLGRFSITPNNMAEIALFDHSPVEFVAYYRAKKLHEVQSLDINEFARVLEYRKRAGESLGFEKVLRICKNERYRHHGAMRMRLRCHDEFQTNSYDEPREY
;
A
#
# COMPACT_ATOMS: atom_id res chain seq x y z
N MET A 1 -58.37 -9.79 98.05
CA MET A 1 -59.00 -11.12 98.12
C MET A 1 -58.59 -11.92 96.90
N LYS A 2 -57.98 -13.10 97.14
CA LYS A 2 -57.90 -14.34 96.31
C LYS A 2 -57.53 -14.23 94.81
N LYS A 3 -56.74 -15.11 94.20
CA LYS A 3 -55.69 -16.10 94.53
C LYS A 3 -55.42 -16.85 93.20
N SER A 4 -54.16 -17.19 92.95
CA SER A 4 -53.66 -18.32 92.12
C SER A 4 -53.68 -18.16 90.58
N VAL A 5 -52.54 -18.13 89.86
CA VAL A 5 -51.55 -19.21 89.55
C VAL A 5 -52.18 -20.25 88.60
N VAL A 6 -51.67 -20.50 87.39
CA VAL A 6 -50.63 -21.51 87.03
C VAL A 6 -50.03 -21.22 85.63
N LEU A 7 -48.78 -21.67 85.47
CA LEU A 7 -47.77 -21.55 84.41
C LEU A 7 -47.76 -22.81 83.47
N ILE A 8 -47.12 -22.70 82.28
CA ILE A 8 -46.48 -23.80 81.46
C ILE A 8 -47.47 -24.68 80.63
N SER A 9 -47.32 -25.07 79.35
CA SER A 9 -46.17 -25.44 78.49
C SER A 9 -46.54 -25.48 76.97
N LEU A 10 -45.59 -25.08 76.11
CA LEU A 10 -44.96 -25.84 75.00
C LEU A 10 -45.75 -26.49 73.82
N ILE A 11 -45.20 -26.22 72.61
CA ILE A 11 -45.08 -27.05 71.38
C ILE A 11 -46.11 -26.89 70.25
N LEU A 12 -45.59 -26.26 69.17
CA LEU A 12 -45.73 -26.53 67.73
C LEU A 12 -47.04 -27.14 67.20
N GLN A 13 -47.68 -26.42 66.27
CA GLN A 13 -47.85 -26.95 64.91
C GLN A 13 -48.09 -25.86 63.87
N PHE A 14 -47.48 -26.11 62.70
CA PHE A 14 -47.34 -25.27 61.53
C PHE A 14 -48.66 -24.83 60.88
N GLY A 15 -48.71 -23.57 60.46
CA GLY A 15 -49.64 -23.05 59.46
C GLY A 15 -48.95 -21.94 58.67
N ALA A 16 -48.41 -22.28 57.51
CA ALA A 16 -47.54 -21.44 56.70
C ALA A 16 -48.27 -20.19 56.16
N PHE A 17 -47.80 -19.00 56.56
CA PHE A 17 -47.92 -17.81 55.73
C PHE A 17 -46.77 -17.84 54.72
N ALA A 18 -47.13 -17.90 53.43
CA ALA A 18 -46.21 -17.83 52.33
C ALA A 18 -45.39 -16.53 52.38
N PRO A 19 -44.05 -16.57 52.33
CA PRO A 19 -43.29 -15.35 52.13
C PRO A 19 -43.44 -14.92 50.67
N ALA A 20 -43.64 -13.63 50.48
CA ALA A 20 -43.59 -12.98 49.17
C ALA A 20 -42.27 -13.36 48.47
N ILE A 21 -42.38 -14.07 47.35
CA ILE A 21 -41.28 -14.27 46.40
C ILE A 21 -41.15 -12.93 45.66
N ALA A 22 -40.52 -11.96 46.32
CA ALA A 22 -40.05 -10.74 45.69
C ALA A 22 -38.85 -11.10 44.82
N GLN A 23 -38.97 -10.74 43.55
CA GLN A 23 -38.03 -10.90 42.47
C GLN A 23 -36.62 -10.40 42.85
N THR A 24 -35.73 -11.31 43.23
CA THR A 24 -34.30 -11.16 42.96
C THR A 24 -34.04 -11.69 41.56
N THR A 25 -34.70 -11.12 40.54
CA THR A 25 -34.13 -11.16 39.19
C THR A 25 -32.83 -10.37 39.26
N ASP A 26 -31.77 -11.15 39.25
CA ASP A 26 -30.39 -10.84 39.55
C ASP A 26 -29.91 -9.53 38.90
N PHE A 27 -29.59 -8.52 39.72
CA PHE A 27 -29.04 -7.23 39.29
C PHE A 27 -27.80 -7.40 38.39
N THR A 28 -27.04 -8.48 38.58
CA THR A 28 -25.89 -8.82 37.74
C THR A 28 -26.29 -9.18 36.30
N VAL A 29 -27.46 -9.80 36.09
CA VAL A 29 -27.99 -10.09 34.75
C VAL A 29 -28.33 -8.80 34.01
N PHE A 30 -28.90 -7.81 34.70
CA PHE A 30 -29.20 -6.51 34.13
C PHE A 30 -27.93 -5.71 33.79
N GLN A 31 -26.94 -5.72 34.70
CA GLN A 31 -25.64 -5.09 34.47
C GLN A 31 -24.91 -5.74 33.28
N ASN A 32 -24.88 -7.08 33.22
CA ASN A 32 -24.26 -7.82 32.12
C ASN A 32 -24.95 -7.56 30.77
N ALA A 33 -26.29 -7.49 30.76
CA ALA A 33 -27.04 -7.14 29.55
C ALA A 33 -26.78 -5.69 29.09
N THR A 34 -26.63 -4.76 30.04
CA THR A 34 -26.33 -3.35 29.76
C THR A 34 -24.90 -3.19 29.23
N GLN A 35 -23.92 -3.83 29.86
CA GLN A 35 -22.52 -3.81 29.40
C GLN A 35 -22.41 -4.39 27.99
N LYS A 36 -23.00 -5.57 27.77
CA LYS A 36 -23.05 -6.22 26.46
C LYS A 36 -23.67 -5.35 25.38
N ARG A 37 -24.71 -4.58 25.72
CA ARG A 37 -25.32 -3.60 24.81
C ARG A 37 -24.35 -2.46 24.47
N GLN A 38 -23.62 -1.94 25.45
CA GLN A 38 -22.62 -0.89 25.22
C GLN A 38 -21.46 -1.39 24.35
N ASP A 39 -21.01 -2.63 24.54
CA ASP A 39 -19.94 -3.23 23.74
C ASP A 39 -20.32 -3.29 22.25
N PHE A 40 -21.56 -3.70 21.93
CA PHE A 40 -22.05 -3.70 20.55
C PHE A 40 -22.13 -2.30 19.94
N ILE A 41 -22.62 -1.31 20.70
CA ILE A 41 -22.71 0.08 20.23
C ILE A 41 -21.32 0.63 19.95
N ALA A 42 -20.36 0.37 20.84
CA ALA A 42 -18.98 0.80 20.68
C ALA A 42 -18.33 0.17 19.43
N ALA A 43 -18.50 -1.15 19.23
CA ALA A 43 -17.99 -1.85 18.06
C ALA A 43 -18.60 -1.34 16.74
N ILE A 44 -19.93 -1.16 16.69
CA ILE A 44 -20.61 -0.58 15.51
C ILE A 44 -20.10 0.84 15.24
N THR A 45 -19.98 1.66 16.27
CA THR A 45 -19.50 3.06 16.14
C THR A 45 -18.04 3.10 15.65
N HIS A 46 -17.19 2.21 16.15
CA HIS A 46 -15.80 2.09 15.69
C HIS A 46 -15.75 1.69 14.21
N HIS A 47 -16.51 0.66 13.83
CA HIS A 47 -16.63 0.22 12.45
C HIS A 47 -17.15 1.32 11.51
N GLN A 48 -18.14 2.12 11.93
CA GLN A 48 -18.66 3.25 11.15
C GLN A 48 -17.60 4.33 10.89
N LYS A 49 -16.69 4.57 11.85
CA LYS A 49 -15.57 5.51 11.65
C LYS A 49 -14.61 5.01 10.58
N LEU A 50 -14.26 3.72 10.62
CA LEU A 50 -13.41 3.09 9.60
C LEU A 50 -14.08 3.14 8.21
N GLN A 51 -15.37 2.83 8.13
CA GLN A 51 -16.14 2.96 6.89
C GLN A 51 -16.13 4.40 6.35
N THR A 52 -16.37 5.39 7.21
CA THR A 52 -16.42 6.81 6.82
C THR A 52 -15.07 7.30 6.30
N PHE A 53 -13.99 6.91 6.99
CA PHE A 53 -12.62 7.15 6.54
C PHE A 53 -12.39 6.52 5.16
N LEU A 54 -12.65 5.22 4.99
CA LEU A 54 -12.43 4.52 3.73
C LEU A 54 -13.26 5.07 2.56
N PHE A 55 -14.51 5.46 2.82
CA PHE A 55 -15.35 6.06 1.78
C PHE A 55 -14.78 7.40 1.32
N SER A 56 -14.46 8.28 2.26
CA SER A 56 -13.97 9.62 1.98
C SER A 56 -12.55 9.58 1.38
N TYR A 57 -11.73 8.65 1.82
CA TYR A 57 -10.40 8.40 1.26
C TYR A 57 -10.48 7.79 -0.15
N GLY A 58 -11.40 6.85 -0.37
CA GLY A 58 -11.68 6.31 -1.71
C GLY A 58 -12.12 7.38 -2.71
N GLU A 59 -13.00 8.30 -2.31
CA GLU A 59 -13.40 9.46 -3.14
C GLU A 59 -12.21 10.37 -3.48
N PHE A 60 -11.36 10.66 -2.49
CA PHE A 60 -10.11 11.40 -2.71
C PHE A 60 -9.21 10.71 -3.74
N LEU A 61 -8.99 9.40 -3.61
CA LEU A 61 -8.18 8.64 -4.54
C LEU A 61 -8.77 8.63 -5.96
N ILE A 62 -10.09 8.50 -6.08
CA ILE A 62 -10.79 8.59 -7.38
C ILE A 62 -10.53 9.95 -8.02
N HIS A 63 -10.62 11.03 -7.26
CA HIS A 63 -10.33 12.38 -7.74
C HIS A 63 -8.88 12.53 -8.23
N GLU A 64 -7.90 12.00 -7.49
CA GLU A 64 -6.49 11.99 -7.91
C GLU A 64 -6.30 11.24 -9.24
N ILE A 65 -6.91 10.06 -9.37
CA ILE A 65 -6.82 9.25 -10.58
C ILE A 65 -7.50 9.93 -11.77
N GLN A 66 -8.67 10.55 -11.57
CA GLN A 66 -9.38 11.30 -12.61
C GLN A 66 -8.60 12.53 -13.08
N ALA A 67 -7.87 13.17 -12.17
CA ALA A 67 -6.93 14.24 -12.48
C ALA A 67 -5.64 13.76 -13.17
N LYS A 68 -5.55 12.45 -13.48
CA LYS A 68 -4.39 11.77 -14.07
C LYS A 68 -3.13 11.81 -13.22
N ARG A 69 -3.25 12.15 -11.92
CA ARG A 69 -2.15 12.12 -10.97
C ARG A 69 -1.81 10.68 -10.59
N SER A 70 -0.56 10.50 -10.22
CA SER A 70 -0.02 9.24 -9.71
C SER A 70 -0.38 9.08 -8.24
N LEU A 71 -0.62 7.85 -7.80
CA LEU A 71 -0.74 7.57 -6.37
C LEU A 71 0.65 7.31 -5.79
N THR A 72 0.91 7.82 -4.59
CA THR A 72 2.17 7.62 -3.88
C THR A 72 2.18 6.30 -3.13
N GLY A 73 3.36 5.88 -2.63
CA GLY A 73 3.44 4.73 -1.74
C GLY A 73 2.60 4.90 -0.48
N GLU A 74 2.54 6.11 0.08
CA GLU A 74 1.67 6.41 1.23
C GLU A 74 0.21 6.15 0.90
N HIS A 75 -0.22 6.50 -0.32
CA HIS A 75 -1.59 6.24 -0.73
C HIS A 75 -1.89 4.74 -0.75
N LEU A 76 -0.99 3.95 -1.34
CA LEU A 76 -1.12 2.50 -1.45
C LEU A 76 -1.11 1.81 -0.07
N ASN A 77 -0.23 2.26 0.83
CA ASN A 77 -0.15 1.75 2.20
C ASN A 77 -1.43 2.07 2.99
N SER A 78 -1.98 3.27 2.84
CA SER A 78 -3.22 3.68 3.51
C SER A 78 -4.44 2.88 3.02
N ILE A 79 -4.46 2.50 1.73
CA ILE A 79 -5.48 1.59 1.19
C ILE A 79 -5.38 0.23 1.89
N GLN A 80 -4.17 -0.33 1.98
CA GLN A 80 -3.93 -1.64 2.59
C GLN A 80 -4.28 -1.63 4.08
N GLU A 81 -3.69 -0.73 4.86
CA GLU A 81 -3.90 -0.64 6.31
C GLU A 81 -5.38 -0.36 6.64
N GLY A 82 -6.00 0.59 5.94
CA GLY A 82 -7.39 0.98 6.15
C GLY A 82 -8.37 -0.16 5.83
N LEU A 83 -8.20 -0.83 4.68
CA LEU A 83 -9.06 -1.94 4.29
C LEU A 83 -8.86 -3.15 5.21
N SER A 84 -7.64 -3.49 5.59
CA SER A 84 -7.38 -4.59 6.52
C SER A 84 -8.03 -4.35 7.88
N ALA A 85 -7.83 -3.15 8.46
CA ALA A 85 -8.47 -2.80 9.73
C ALA A 85 -10.00 -2.86 9.66
N TYR A 86 -10.58 -2.36 8.56
CA TYR A 86 -12.02 -2.42 8.32
C TYR A 86 -12.54 -3.85 8.23
N LEU A 87 -11.84 -4.73 7.51
CA LEU A 87 -12.26 -6.11 7.32
C LEU A 87 -12.10 -6.95 8.60
N ASP A 88 -11.05 -6.72 9.36
CA ASP A 88 -10.84 -7.37 10.65
C ASP A 88 -11.95 -6.98 11.64
N GLU A 89 -12.28 -5.69 11.70
CA GLU A 89 -13.41 -5.20 12.50
C GLU A 89 -14.74 -5.74 12.00
N SER A 90 -14.94 -5.82 10.67
CA SER A 90 -16.14 -6.43 10.06
C SER A 90 -16.32 -7.88 10.49
N MET A 91 -15.25 -8.69 10.40
CA MET A 91 -15.24 -10.09 10.82
C MET A 91 -15.47 -10.24 12.33
N SER A 92 -14.81 -9.40 13.14
CA SER A 92 -14.97 -9.38 14.59
C SER A 92 -16.43 -9.09 14.99
N LEU A 93 -17.02 -8.04 14.41
CA LEU A 93 -18.40 -7.67 14.66
C LEU A 93 -19.39 -8.73 14.17
N TYR A 94 -19.13 -9.34 13.01
CA TYR A 94 -19.94 -10.45 12.48
C TYR A 94 -19.93 -11.65 13.45
N ASN A 95 -18.75 -12.09 13.90
CA ASN A 95 -18.61 -13.20 14.84
C ASN A 95 -19.26 -12.90 16.19
N LEU A 96 -19.05 -11.69 16.72
CA LEU A 96 -19.68 -11.23 17.96
C LEU A 96 -21.21 -11.27 17.84
N SER A 97 -21.77 -10.93 16.67
CA SER A 97 -23.21 -11.01 16.42
C SER A 97 -23.74 -12.45 16.50
N LEU A 98 -22.97 -13.43 16.02
CA LEU A 98 -23.39 -14.84 16.02
C LEU A 98 -23.40 -15.42 17.43
N GLU A 99 -22.40 -15.09 18.24
CA GLU A 99 -22.26 -15.64 19.59
C GLU A 99 -23.19 -14.97 20.60
N ARG A 100 -23.41 -13.66 20.46
CA ARG A 100 -23.87 -12.82 21.56
C ARG A 100 -25.11 -11.99 21.25
N ALA A 101 -25.42 -11.69 19.99
CA ALA A 101 -26.53 -10.77 19.71
C ALA A 101 -27.90 -11.45 19.90
N ASN A 102 -28.87 -10.69 20.44
CA ASN A 102 -30.27 -11.08 20.30
C ASN A 102 -30.75 -10.85 18.85
N TRP A 103 -31.96 -11.30 18.52
CA TRP A 103 -32.45 -11.26 17.13
C TRP A 103 -32.45 -9.84 16.51
N GLY A 104 -32.83 -8.81 17.28
CA GLY A 104 -32.93 -7.43 16.79
C GLY A 104 -31.55 -6.79 16.62
N GLN A 105 -30.67 -6.99 17.59
CA GLN A 105 -29.26 -6.63 17.51
C GLN A 105 -28.58 -7.28 16.30
N LYS A 106 -28.84 -8.58 16.09
CA LYS A 106 -28.29 -9.31 14.95
C LYS A 106 -28.78 -8.76 13.62
N LEU A 107 -30.07 -8.47 13.49
CA LEU A 107 -30.62 -7.87 12.27
C LEU A 107 -29.99 -6.51 11.97
N ALA A 108 -29.85 -5.66 12.99
CA ALA A 108 -29.22 -4.35 12.85
C ALA A 108 -27.74 -4.46 12.42
N ILE A 109 -26.99 -5.38 13.03
CA ILE A 109 -25.58 -5.65 12.67
C ILE A 109 -25.47 -6.23 11.26
N ASP A 110 -26.31 -7.21 10.89
CA ASP A 110 -26.31 -7.83 9.57
C ASP A 110 -26.56 -6.77 8.46
N ILE A 111 -27.52 -5.86 8.67
CA ILE A 111 -27.82 -4.75 7.76
C ILE A 111 -26.65 -3.78 7.68
N HIS A 112 -26.14 -3.33 8.83
CA HIS A 112 -25.00 -2.40 8.91
C HIS A 112 -23.78 -2.94 8.17
N LEU A 113 -23.40 -4.20 8.42
CA LEU A 113 -22.25 -4.84 7.78
C LEU A 113 -22.45 -5.00 6.27
N ALA A 114 -23.64 -5.41 5.81
CA ALA A 114 -23.91 -5.56 4.38
C ALA A 114 -23.87 -4.22 3.63
N GLU A 115 -24.51 -3.17 4.17
CA GLU A 115 -24.51 -1.85 3.53
C GLU A 115 -23.13 -1.21 3.54
N SER A 116 -22.42 -1.32 4.67
CA SER A 116 -21.06 -0.82 4.79
C SER A 116 -20.12 -1.52 3.82
N LEU A 117 -20.15 -2.87 3.77
CA LEU A 117 -19.30 -3.62 2.87
C LEU A 117 -19.61 -3.31 1.42
N LYS A 118 -20.89 -3.16 1.06
CA LYS A 118 -21.28 -2.72 -0.27
C LYS A 118 -20.68 -1.36 -0.61
N ALA A 119 -20.81 -0.36 0.27
CA ALA A 119 -20.31 0.98 0.01
C ALA A 119 -18.78 1.00 -0.18
N VAL A 120 -18.04 0.31 0.69
CA VAL A 120 -16.58 0.15 0.58
C VAL A 120 -16.21 -0.64 -0.68
N TYR A 121 -16.97 -1.68 -1.03
CA TYR A 121 -16.73 -2.43 -2.25
C TYR A 121 -16.92 -1.56 -3.49
N ASP A 122 -18.04 -0.83 -3.58
CA ASP A 122 -18.36 -0.01 -4.74
C ASP A 122 -17.31 1.09 -4.99
N ILE A 123 -16.79 1.74 -3.95
CA ILE A 123 -15.79 2.80 -4.09
C ILE A 123 -14.43 2.24 -4.55
N TYR A 124 -13.95 1.14 -3.93
CA TYR A 124 -12.63 0.57 -4.22
C TYR A 124 -12.60 -0.37 -5.42
N TYR A 125 -13.71 -1.03 -5.74
CA TYR A 125 -13.83 -1.94 -6.88
C TYR A 125 -14.56 -1.33 -8.07
N GLY A 126 -15.23 -0.18 -7.94
CA GLY A 126 -15.89 0.49 -9.06
C GLY A 126 -14.90 1.05 -10.08
N GLN A 127 -13.86 1.74 -9.59
CA GLN A 127 -12.82 2.34 -10.42
C GLN A 127 -11.76 1.29 -10.82
N SER A 128 -11.39 1.23 -12.11
CA SER A 128 -10.58 0.12 -12.64
C SER A 128 -9.16 0.01 -12.09
N LEU A 129 -8.52 1.14 -11.81
CA LEU A 129 -7.18 1.20 -11.23
C LEU A 129 -7.20 0.86 -9.74
N LEU A 130 -8.11 1.44 -8.95
CA LEU A 130 -8.29 1.08 -7.54
C LEU A 130 -8.62 -0.39 -7.36
N ARG A 131 -9.52 -0.91 -8.19
CA ARG A 131 -9.88 -2.34 -8.17
C ARG A 131 -8.67 -3.22 -8.37
N LYS A 132 -7.77 -2.82 -9.28
CA LYS A 132 -6.55 -3.56 -9.56
C LYS A 132 -5.58 -3.49 -8.38
N ILE A 133 -5.34 -2.30 -7.82
CA ILE A 133 -4.50 -2.12 -6.63
C ILE A 133 -4.98 -3.03 -5.50
N VAL A 134 -6.27 -2.98 -5.16
CA VAL A 134 -6.83 -3.77 -4.06
C VAL A 134 -6.71 -5.27 -4.34
N LYS A 135 -6.99 -5.71 -5.57
CA LYS A 135 -6.83 -7.12 -5.96
C LYS A 135 -5.39 -7.60 -5.90
N ASP A 136 -4.43 -6.75 -6.25
CA ASP A 136 -3.01 -7.08 -6.20
C ASP A 136 -2.52 -7.13 -4.73
N GLN A 137 -3.07 -6.28 -3.85
CA GLN A 137 -2.78 -6.31 -2.41
C GLN A 137 -3.40 -7.53 -1.71
N GLN A 138 -4.52 -8.05 -2.23
CA GLN A 138 -5.20 -9.25 -1.73
C GLN A 138 -4.46 -10.57 -1.94
N GLN A 139 -3.47 -10.62 -2.83
CA GLN A 139 -2.75 -11.86 -3.12
C GLN A 139 -1.79 -12.29 -2.00
N PHE A 140 -1.67 -11.51 -0.92
CA PHE A 140 -0.91 -11.87 0.28
C PHE A 140 -1.85 -12.25 1.42
N GLU A 141 -2.00 -13.55 1.65
CA GLU A 141 -2.78 -14.11 2.77
C GLU A 141 -2.26 -13.65 4.14
N ASP A 142 -0.96 -13.35 4.25
CA ASP A 142 -0.32 -12.93 5.50
C ASP A 142 -0.66 -11.48 5.94
N TYR A 143 -1.33 -10.67 5.11
CA TYR A 143 -1.55 -9.23 5.37
C TYR A 143 -2.99 -8.73 5.18
N GLY A 144 -3.99 -9.49 5.67
CA GLY A 144 -5.24 -8.91 6.20
C GLY A 144 -6.39 -8.62 5.21
N LEU A 145 -6.23 -8.80 3.90
CA LEU A 145 -7.33 -8.61 2.95
C LEU A 145 -8.04 -9.91 2.49
N GLY A 146 -7.57 -11.09 2.94
CA GLY A 146 -8.15 -12.38 2.56
C GLY A 146 -9.62 -12.54 2.96
N SER A 147 -10.01 -11.88 4.05
CA SER A 147 -11.38 -11.82 4.58
C SER A 147 -12.36 -11.08 3.67
N MET A 148 -11.91 -10.23 2.73
CA MET A 148 -12.81 -9.50 1.82
C MET A 148 -13.62 -10.46 0.94
N SER A 149 -12.98 -11.49 0.38
CA SER A 149 -13.66 -12.48 -0.47
C SER A 149 -14.72 -13.25 0.33
N VAL A 150 -14.35 -13.69 1.54
CA VAL A 150 -15.21 -14.40 2.48
C VAL A 150 -16.40 -13.53 2.91
N LEU A 151 -16.14 -12.31 3.37
CA LEU A 151 -17.18 -11.38 3.82
C LEU A 151 -18.13 -11.00 2.68
N LYS A 152 -17.62 -10.77 1.47
CA LYS A 152 -18.44 -10.52 0.28
C LYS A 152 -19.38 -11.69 0.02
N ASP A 153 -18.85 -12.92 -0.01
CA ASP A 153 -19.64 -14.11 -0.33
C ASP A 153 -20.66 -14.46 0.77
N ILE A 154 -20.44 -14.00 2.00
CA ILE A 154 -21.41 -14.09 3.09
C ILE A 154 -22.43 -12.95 3.00
N LEU A 155 -21.99 -11.71 3.22
CA LEU A 155 -22.81 -10.54 3.50
C LEU A 155 -23.49 -9.92 2.27
N LEU A 156 -22.95 -10.17 1.08
CA LEU A 156 -23.50 -9.64 -0.18
C LEU A 156 -24.10 -10.75 -1.06
N SER A 157 -24.31 -11.94 -0.49
CA SER A 157 -25.01 -13.02 -1.19
C SER A 157 -26.50 -12.76 -1.32
N LYS A 158 -27.09 -13.33 -2.38
CA LYS A 158 -28.54 -13.27 -2.62
C LYS A 158 -29.34 -13.86 -1.46
N ASP A 159 -28.86 -14.94 -0.85
CA ASP A 159 -29.56 -15.61 0.24
C ASP A 159 -29.49 -14.80 1.54
N PHE A 160 -28.36 -14.15 1.81
CA PHE A 160 -28.23 -13.23 2.93
C PHE A 160 -29.17 -12.02 2.77
N ALA A 161 -29.21 -11.42 1.57
CA ALA A 161 -30.14 -10.33 1.26
C ALA A 161 -31.61 -10.73 1.49
N LYS A 162 -32.02 -11.91 1.01
CA LYS A 162 -33.38 -12.44 1.25
C LYS A 162 -33.67 -12.69 2.73
N SER A 163 -32.68 -13.17 3.49
CA SER A 163 -32.80 -13.37 4.93
C SER A 163 -33.03 -12.05 5.67
N ILE A 164 -32.33 -10.98 5.29
CA ILE A 164 -32.59 -9.63 5.82
C ILE A 164 -34.01 -9.17 5.43
N ALA A 165 -34.39 -9.27 4.16
CA ALA A 165 -35.69 -8.83 3.67
C ALA A 165 -36.85 -9.52 4.40
N ALA A 166 -36.81 -10.85 4.55
CA ALA A 166 -37.82 -11.62 5.26
C ALA A 166 -37.96 -11.21 6.74
N ARG A 167 -36.86 -10.81 7.39
CA ARG A 167 -36.87 -10.32 8.77
C ARG A 167 -37.44 -8.90 8.91
N LEU A 168 -37.39 -8.09 7.85
CA LEU A 168 -37.90 -6.71 7.80
C LEU A 168 -39.39 -6.60 7.38
N GLU A 169 -39.86 -7.49 6.50
CA GLU A 169 -41.23 -7.46 5.94
C GLU A 169 -42.31 -7.58 7.03
N ASN A 170 -42.08 -8.44 8.03
CA ASN A 170 -43.12 -8.83 9.00
C ASN A 170 -43.04 -8.11 10.35
N ARG A 171 -42.34 -6.96 10.44
CA ARG A 171 -42.11 -6.28 11.73
C ARG A 171 -42.24 -4.75 11.65
N THR A 172 -42.70 -4.19 12.76
CA THR A 172 -42.63 -2.76 13.10
C THR A 172 -41.50 -2.57 14.09
N PHE A 173 -40.65 -1.58 13.84
CA PHE A 173 -39.54 -1.22 14.71
C PHE A 173 -39.89 0.12 15.37
N GLU A 174 -39.80 0.19 16.69
CA GLU A 174 -40.02 1.42 17.44
C GLU A 174 -38.65 2.10 17.64
N SER A 175 -38.50 3.35 17.19
CA SER A 175 -37.23 4.09 17.16
C SER A 175 -36.67 4.48 18.55
N GLU A 176 -37.07 3.78 19.61
CA GLU A 176 -36.67 4.07 20.98
C GLU A 176 -35.32 3.43 21.36
N SER A 177 -34.88 2.42 20.60
CA SER A 177 -33.60 1.74 20.81
C SER A 177 -32.60 2.03 19.69
N PHE A 178 -31.31 2.15 20.05
CA PHE A 178 -30.21 2.36 19.09
C PHE A 178 -30.25 1.40 17.88
N PHE A 179 -30.54 0.12 18.11
CA PHE A 179 -30.56 -0.90 17.04
C PHE A 179 -31.78 -0.76 16.14
N ASP A 180 -32.93 -0.41 16.70
CA ASP A 180 -34.13 -0.15 15.91
C ASP A 180 -33.97 1.11 15.05
N GLN A 181 -33.34 2.15 15.60
CA GLN A 181 -32.96 3.35 14.84
C GLN A 181 -32.01 3.00 13.68
N LEU A 182 -30.96 2.21 13.96
CA LEU A 182 -30.01 1.75 12.93
C LEU A 182 -30.71 0.97 11.80
N ILE A 183 -31.72 0.17 12.13
CA ILE A 183 -32.54 -0.54 11.14
C ILE A 183 -33.39 0.46 10.35
N VAL A 184 -34.14 1.33 11.03
CA VAL A 184 -35.08 2.26 10.40
C VAL A 184 -34.38 3.20 9.41
N ASP A 185 -33.19 3.68 9.78
CA ASP A 185 -32.38 4.60 8.96
C ASP A 185 -31.66 3.91 7.79
N SER A 186 -31.62 2.57 7.77
CA SER A 186 -30.90 1.81 6.75
C SER A 186 -31.56 1.90 5.37
N ARG A 187 -30.73 1.79 4.32
CA ARG A 187 -31.24 1.73 2.94
C ARG A 187 -32.06 0.47 2.72
N SER A 188 -31.67 -0.64 3.33
CA SER A 188 -32.31 -1.95 3.27
C SER A 188 -33.73 -1.90 3.78
N HIS A 189 -33.97 -1.25 4.92
CA HIS A 189 -35.30 -1.02 5.46
C HIS A 189 -36.16 -0.20 4.48
N SER A 190 -35.63 0.91 3.96
CA SER A 190 -36.36 1.75 2.99
C SER A 190 -36.75 0.99 1.71
N ILE A 191 -35.86 0.14 1.19
CA ILE A 191 -36.09 -0.67 -0.02
C ILE A 191 -37.19 -1.70 0.23
N VAL A 192 -37.08 -2.47 1.32
CA VAL A 192 -38.04 -3.53 1.64
C VAL A 192 -39.43 -2.97 1.92
N LYS A 193 -39.54 -1.86 2.68
CA LYS A 193 -40.83 -1.20 2.93
C LYS A 193 -41.46 -0.62 1.66
N ALA A 194 -40.65 -0.28 0.65
CA ALA A 194 -41.13 0.13 -0.67
C ALA A 194 -41.46 -1.05 -1.62
N ASN A 195 -41.49 -2.30 -1.12
CA ASN A 195 -41.64 -3.54 -1.90
C ASN A 195 -40.54 -3.71 -2.98
N GLY A 196 -39.37 -3.12 -2.75
CA GLY A 196 -38.19 -3.30 -3.59
C GLY A 196 -37.43 -4.59 -3.25
N LYS A 197 -36.61 -5.06 -4.19
CA LYS A 197 -35.77 -6.25 -4.02
C LYS A 197 -34.43 -5.89 -3.41
N LEU A 198 -34.19 -6.33 -2.19
CA LEU A 198 -32.93 -6.05 -1.49
C LEU A 198 -31.72 -6.70 -2.21
N GLU A 199 -31.93 -7.86 -2.82
CA GLU A 199 -30.88 -8.53 -3.58
C GLU A 199 -30.37 -7.71 -4.77
N ASP A 200 -31.20 -6.88 -5.39
CA ASP A 200 -30.79 -6.04 -6.52
C ASP A 200 -29.89 -4.89 -6.05
N TYR A 201 -30.12 -4.39 -4.83
CA TYR A 201 -29.30 -3.36 -4.19
C TYR A 201 -27.96 -3.92 -3.72
N LEU A 202 -27.95 -5.06 -3.01
CA LEU A 202 -26.72 -5.66 -2.48
C LEU A 202 -25.86 -6.36 -3.54
N ARG A 203 -26.40 -6.57 -4.75
CA ARG A 203 -25.65 -7.20 -5.84
C ARG A 203 -24.47 -6.35 -6.30
N ILE A 204 -23.30 -6.99 -6.37
CA ILE A 204 -22.11 -6.48 -7.03
C ILE A 204 -22.11 -6.90 -8.51
N GLY A 205 -21.78 -6.00 -9.42
CA GLY A 205 -21.65 -6.30 -10.85
C GLY A 205 -20.32 -6.98 -11.21
N ASP A 206 -20.35 -7.93 -12.15
CA ASP A 206 -19.13 -8.51 -12.72
C ASP A 206 -18.46 -7.50 -13.67
N SER A 207 -17.21 -7.12 -13.37
CA SER A 207 -16.43 -6.24 -14.24
C SER A 207 -15.85 -7.01 -15.44
N PHE A 208 -16.47 -6.86 -16.61
CA PHE A 208 -16.01 -7.46 -17.88
C PHE A 208 -14.56 -7.07 -18.24
N SER A 209 -14.10 -5.87 -17.86
CA SER A 209 -12.73 -5.42 -18.14
C SER A 209 -11.65 -6.29 -17.48
N ASP A 210 -11.98 -6.93 -16.36
CA ASP A 210 -11.02 -7.69 -15.54
C ASP A 210 -10.60 -9.01 -16.20
N ARG A 211 -11.48 -9.59 -17.03
CA ARG A 211 -11.17 -10.79 -17.82
C ARG A 211 -10.23 -10.50 -18.98
N VAL A 212 -10.30 -9.30 -19.55
CA VAL A 212 -9.45 -8.89 -20.69
C VAL A 212 -8.08 -8.43 -20.18
N SER A 213 -8.03 -7.64 -19.11
CA SER A 213 -6.77 -7.14 -18.55
C SER A 213 -5.89 -8.25 -17.95
N SER A 214 -6.50 -9.29 -17.37
CA SER A 214 -5.76 -10.45 -16.84
C SER A 214 -5.16 -11.30 -17.95
N VAL A 215 -5.87 -11.51 -19.06
CA VAL A 215 -5.35 -12.23 -20.24
C VAL A 215 -4.19 -11.47 -20.86
N VAL A 216 -4.35 -10.16 -21.14
CA VAL A 216 -3.25 -9.33 -21.68
C VAL A 216 -2.07 -9.28 -20.71
N GLY A 217 -2.32 -9.08 -19.41
CA GLY A 217 -1.28 -9.06 -18.38
C GLY A 217 -0.53 -10.39 -18.24
N SER A 218 -1.24 -11.52 -18.33
CA SER A 218 -0.63 -12.85 -18.30
C SER A 218 0.26 -13.10 -19.53
N ILE A 219 -0.15 -12.63 -20.71
CA ILE A 219 0.65 -12.73 -21.93
C ILE A 219 1.89 -11.83 -21.86
N THR A 220 1.74 -10.56 -21.46
CA THR A 220 2.89 -9.63 -21.36
C THR A 220 3.87 -10.09 -20.28
N SER A 221 3.38 -10.50 -19.11
CA SER A 221 4.24 -11.01 -18.04
C SER A 221 4.93 -12.33 -18.41
N ALA A 222 4.28 -13.24 -19.14
CA ALA A 222 4.90 -14.48 -19.62
C ALA A 222 5.99 -14.19 -20.67
N LEU A 223 5.75 -13.24 -21.59
CA LEU A 223 6.75 -12.80 -22.56
C LEU A 223 7.94 -12.12 -21.89
N SER A 224 7.69 -11.23 -20.92
CA SER A 224 8.75 -10.57 -20.14
C SER A 224 9.52 -11.57 -19.26
N GLN A 225 8.86 -12.54 -18.63
CA GLN A 225 9.50 -13.62 -17.88
C GLN A 225 10.40 -14.47 -18.78
N GLY A 226 9.89 -14.89 -19.94
CA GLY A 226 10.64 -15.69 -20.92
C GLY A 226 11.86 -14.95 -21.48
N PHE A 227 11.70 -13.67 -21.82
CA PHE A 227 12.80 -12.84 -22.30
C PHE A 227 13.84 -12.55 -21.19
N GLY A 228 13.39 -12.21 -19.98
CA GLY A 228 14.26 -12.00 -18.82
C GLY A 228 15.06 -13.25 -18.45
N ALA A 229 14.50 -14.45 -18.65
CA ALA A 229 15.19 -15.72 -18.47
C ALA A 229 16.31 -15.98 -19.46
N LEU A 230 16.12 -15.60 -20.72
CA LEU A 230 17.09 -15.85 -21.78
C LEU A 230 18.26 -14.87 -21.75
N VAL A 231 18.03 -13.58 -21.43
CA VAL A 231 19.11 -12.57 -21.49
C VAL A 231 19.76 -12.27 -20.14
N GLY A 232 19.18 -12.74 -19.03
CA GLY A 232 19.62 -12.42 -17.65
C GLY A 232 21.00 -12.94 -17.24
N ASN A 233 21.45 -14.07 -17.79
CA ASN A 233 22.66 -14.77 -17.34
C ASN A 233 23.90 -14.45 -18.19
N ILE A 234 23.79 -13.53 -19.14
CA ILE A 234 24.90 -13.19 -20.03
C ILE A 234 25.68 -12.03 -19.44
N GLU A 235 26.82 -12.36 -18.84
CA GLU A 235 27.81 -11.44 -18.28
C GLU A 235 29.13 -11.61 -19.02
N TRP A 236 29.66 -10.52 -19.58
CA TRP A 236 30.86 -10.57 -20.42
C TRP A 236 32.16 -10.35 -19.63
N ARG A 237 32.08 -9.73 -18.45
CA ARG A 237 33.21 -9.39 -17.56
C ARG A 237 32.72 -9.05 -16.15
N THR A 238 33.66 -8.81 -15.24
CA THR A 238 33.39 -8.14 -13.96
C THR A 238 33.31 -6.61 -14.13
N GLY A 239 32.61 -5.95 -13.22
CA GLY A 239 32.49 -4.49 -13.12
C GLY A 239 33.80 -3.82 -12.78
N TYR A 240 33.98 -2.58 -13.27
CA TYR A 240 35.25 -1.87 -13.10
C TYR A 240 35.43 -1.21 -11.73
N LEU A 241 34.34 -1.05 -10.96
CA LEU A 241 34.38 -0.59 -9.57
C LEU A 241 34.61 -1.73 -8.57
N TYR A 242 34.63 -2.98 -9.04
CA TYR A 242 34.78 -4.15 -8.18
C TYR A 242 36.18 -4.24 -7.55
N GLN A 243 36.26 -4.81 -6.34
CA GLN A 243 37.52 -5.08 -5.63
C GLN A 243 38.46 -3.87 -5.53
N ASN A 244 37.90 -2.67 -5.34
CA ASN A 244 38.65 -1.45 -5.12
C ASN A 244 38.44 -0.96 -3.68
N GLU A 245 39.24 -1.48 -2.75
CA GLU A 245 39.10 -1.18 -1.31
C GLU A 245 39.13 0.33 -0.99
N ILE A 246 40.02 1.09 -1.66
CA ILE A 246 40.13 2.54 -1.49
C ILE A 246 38.80 3.22 -1.84
N PHE A 247 38.24 2.85 -3.00
CA PHE A 247 36.97 3.40 -3.44
C PHE A 247 35.80 2.94 -2.57
N THR A 248 35.80 1.68 -2.13
CA THR A 248 34.78 1.17 -1.21
C THR A 248 34.73 1.99 0.09
N GLN A 249 35.89 2.28 0.69
CA GLN A 249 35.97 3.12 1.89
C GLN A 249 35.54 4.56 1.61
N GLN A 250 35.93 5.11 0.45
CA GLN A 250 35.51 6.44 0.02
C GLN A 250 33.97 6.53 -0.11
N ILE A 251 33.32 5.54 -0.72
CA ILE A 251 31.85 5.52 -0.84
C ILE A 251 31.19 5.33 0.53
N LYS A 252 31.66 4.38 1.35
CA LYS A 252 31.11 4.14 2.70
C LYS A 252 31.09 5.42 3.55
N SER A 253 32.12 6.26 3.44
CA SER A 253 32.19 7.54 4.16
C SER A 253 31.14 8.59 3.74
N GLN A 254 30.54 8.45 2.55
CA GLN A 254 29.53 9.37 2.01
C GLN A 254 28.09 8.85 2.20
N LEU A 255 27.94 7.52 2.31
CA LEU A 255 26.65 6.87 2.48
C LEU A 255 26.05 7.22 3.84
N LYS A 256 24.77 7.57 3.83
CA LYS A 256 23.96 7.73 5.03
C LYS A 256 22.75 6.81 4.96
N PRO A 257 22.18 6.39 6.11
CA PRO A 257 21.02 5.50 6.12
C PRO A 257 19.91 6.02 5.21
N LEU A 258 19.28 5.11 4.47
CA LEU A 258 18.21 5.36 3.51
C LEU A 258 18.63 6.15 2.26
N ASP A 259 19.92 6.10 1.89
CA ASP A 259 20.38 6.51 0.57
C ASP A 259 19.90 5.53 -0.51
N LEU A 260 19.56 6.07 -1.67
CA LEU A 260 19.23 5.29 -2.87
C LEU A 260 20.46 5.17 -3.76
N LEU A 261 20.80 3.93 -4.10
CA LEU A 261 21.94 3.59 -4.95
C LEU A 261 21.41 3.22 -6.34
N PHE A 262 21.89 3.91 -7.37
CA PHE A 262 21.59 3.58 -8.76
C PHE A 262 22.77 2.88 -9.40
N GLU A 263 22.52 1.74 -10.01
CA GLU A 263 23.54 0.85 -10.56
C GLU A 263 23.50 0.86 -12.09
N LYS A 264 24.69 0.91 -12.69
CA LYS A 264 24.90 0.56 -14.11
C LYS A 264 25.90 -0.57 -14.27
N LYS A 265 25.47 -1.65 -14.94
CA LYS A 265 26.31 -2.79 -15.32
C LYS A 265 26.34 -2.95 -16.83
N SER A 266 27.14 -2.12 -17.50
CA SER A 266 27.23 -2.08 -18.98
C SER A 266 27.69 -3.41 -19.61
N PHE A 267 28.22 -4.32 -18.79
CA PHE A 267 28.67 -5.66 -19.15
C PHE A 267 27.60 -6.76 -19.02
N LYS A 268 26.37 -6.42 -18.62
CA LYS A 268 25.23 -7.34 -18.61
C LYS A 268 24.30 -7.07 -19.78
N LEU A 269 23.76 -8.12 -20.40
CA LEU A 269 22.83 -7.97 -21.52
C LEU A 269 21.51 -7.30 -21.11
N THR A 270 21.08 -7.48 -19.85
CA THR A 270 19.87 -6.84 -19.29
C THR A 270 19.94 -5.32 -19.27
N ASP A 271 21.12 -4.74 -19.07
CA ASP A 271 21.34 -3.27 -19.11
C ASP A 271 20.98 -2.67 -20.48
N LYS A 272 21.13 -3.45 -21.56
CA LYS A 272 20.75 -3.00 -22.92
C LYS A 272 19.24 -3.07 -23.18
N THR A 273 18.49 -3.69 -22.28
CA THR A 273 17.05 -3.97 -22.47
C THR A 273 16.15 -3.16 -21.55
N ILE A 274 16.69 -2.68 -20.43
CA ILE A 274 15.99 -1.74 -19.53
C ILE A 274 16.19 -0.33 -20.12
N PRO A 275 15.10 0.39 -20.44
CA PRO A 275 15.22 1.76 -20.95
C PRO A 275 15.91 2.68 -19.94
N GLY A 276 16.83 3.52 -20.41
CA GLY A 276 17.55 4.50 -19.59
C GLY A 276 19.02 4.15 -19.35
N ASN A 277 19.65 4.89 -18.42
CA ASN A 277 21.05 4.69 -18.05
C ASN A 277 21.20 3.73 -16.87
N TRP A 278 20.31 3.86 -15.88
CA TRP A 278 20.32 3.11 -14.64
C TRP A 278 19.49 1.84 -14.78
N GLY A 279 20.15 0.69 -14.63
CA GLY A 279 19.51 -0.62 -14.79
C GLY A 279 18.88 -1.14 -13.50
N HIS A 280 19.25 -0.60 -12.34
CA HIS A 280 18.77 -1.07 -11.04
C HIS A 280 18.87 0.01 -9.96
N THR A 281 18.07 -0.14 -8.90
CA THR A 281 18.15 0.69 -7.69
C THR A 281 18.12 -0.19 -6.44
N ALA A 282 18.85 0.23 -5.41
CA ALA A 282 18.93 -0.43 -4.12
C ALA A 282 18.92 0.59 -2.97
N VAL A 283 18.61 0.13 -1.76
CA VAL A 283 18.57 0.97 -0.56
C VAL A 283 19.77 0.67 0.32
N TRP A 284 20.53 1.69 0.71
CA TRP A 284 21.50 1.58 1.78
C TRP A 284 20.79 1.67 3.13
N LEU A 285 20.77 0.59 3.90
CA LEU A 285 20.09 0.52 5.19
C LEU A 285 20.79 1.32 6.27
N GLY A 286 22.09 1.57 6.13
CA GLY A 286 22.93 2.15 7.18
C GLY A 286 23.77 1.10 7.91
N GLU A 287 24.90 1.54 8.45
CA GLU A 287 25.72 0.74 9.37
C GLU A 287 25.19 0.85 10.82
N GLU A 288 25.49 -0.15 11.66
CA GLU A 288 25.09 -0.16 13.08
C GLU A 288 25.45 1.15 13.80
N ALA A 289 26.65 1.69 13.56
CA ALA A 289 27.07 2.95 14.16
C ALA A 289 26.19 4.14 13.75
N GLN A 290 25.77 4.19 12.48
CA GLN A 290 24.89 5.24 11.96
C GLN A 290 23.49 5.14 12.59
N LEU A 291 22.95 3.93 12.69
CA LEU A 291 21.61 3.68 13.25
C LEU A 291 21.56 3.87 14.77
N ARG A 292 22.67 3.60 15.47
CA ARG A 292 22.83 3.95 16.89
C ARG A 292 22.90 5.46 17.09
N ALA A 293 23.61 6.19 16.23
CA ALA A 293 23.68 7.65 16.29
C ALA A 293 22.30 8.30 16.06
N LEU A 294 21.46 7.71 15.21
CA LEU A 294 20.06 8.11 15.04
C LEU A 294 19.16 7.68 16.21
N GLY A 295 19.66 6.83 17.11
CA GLY A 295 18.93 6.34 18.28
C GLY A 295 17.73 5.47 17.91
N ILE A 296 17.82 4.72 16.80
CA ILE A 296 16.79 3.80 16.29
C ILE A 296 17.24 2.34 16.28
N TRP A 297 18.53 2.06 16.54
CA TRP A 297 19.10 0.72 16.47
C TRP A 297 18.34 -0.36 17.24
N ASP A 298 17.81 0.01 18.41
CA ASP A 298 17.13 -0.93 19.30
C ASP A 298 15.62 -1.04 19.05
N ALA A 299 15.08 -0.33 18.06
CA ALA A 299 13.67 -0.36 17.71
C ALA A 299 13.26 -1.71 17.07
N PRO A 300 12.04 -2.22 17.34
CA PRO A 300 11.56 -3.49 16.78
C PRO A 300 11.54 -3.54 15.25
N GLU A 301 11.29 -2.41 14.59
CA GLU A 301 11.25 -2.31 13.13
C GLU A 301 12.61 -2.63 12.47
N LEU A 302 13.71 -2.63 13.24
CA LEU A 302 15.03 -3.04 12.77
C LEU A 302 15.35 -4.51 12.97
N ASP A 303 14.51 -5.29 13.66
CA ASP A 303 14.82 -6.69 14.00
C ASP A 303 15.08 -7.55 12.76
N PHE A 304 14.32 -7.31 11.68
CA PHE A 304 14.52 -7.98 10.39
C PHE A 304 15.88 -7.70 9.74
N PHE A 305 16.44 -6.50 9.96
CA PHE A 305 17.67 -6.05 9.31
C PHE A 305 18.92 -6.22 10.19
N ARG A 306 18.75 -6.30 11.51
CA ARG A 306 19.83 -6.11 12.50
C ARG A 306 21.00 -7.06 12.33
N GLU A 307 20.73 -8.35 12.12
CA GLU A 307 21.78 -9.36 11.90
C GLU A 307 22.53 -9.12 10.58
N LYS A 308 21.79 -8.79 9.52
CA LYS A 308 22.33 -8.49 8.20
C LYS A 308 23.25 -7.29 8.23
N ILE A 309 22.82 -6.21 8.87
CA ILE A 309 23.63 -5.00 9.05
C ILE A 309 24.91 -5.29 9.85
N ARG A 310 24.83 -6.10 10.92
CA ARG A 310 26.01 -6.53 11.69
C ARG A 310 27.01 -7.31 10.85
N ASN A 311 26.53 -8.12 9.92
CA ASN A 311 27.37 -8.89 9.00
C ASN A 311 27.92 -8.05 7.84
N GLY A 312 27.64 -6.74 7.81
CA GLY A 312 28.06 -5.84 6.72
C GLY A 312 27.17 -5.89 5.48
N GLU A 313 26.07 -6.64 5.52
CA GLU A 313 25.10 -6.78 4.43
C GLU A 313 24.05 -5.64 4.51
N SER A 314 24.52 -4.40 4.35
CA SER A 314 23.72 -3.19 4.56
C SER A 314 23.02 -2.64 3.29
N ILE A 315 23.02 -3.39 2.20
CA ILE A 315 22.26 -3.07 0.99
C ILE A 315 21.02 -3.95 0.93
N PHE A 316 19.85 -3.34 0.83
CA PHE A 316 18.57 -4.00 0.63
C PHE A 316 18.08 -3.79 -0.79
N GLU A 317 17.80 -4.87 -1.50
CA GLU A 317 17.43 -4.80 -2.91
C GLU A 317 16.53 -5.95 -3.36
N MET A 318 15.76 -5.69 -4.42
CA MET A 318 14.93 -6.69 -5.09
C MET A 318 15.52 -7.03 -6.45
N ARG A 319 16.14 -8.21 -6.53
CA ARG A 319 16.69 -8.74 -7.76
C ARG A 319 15.67 -9.68 -8.40
N ARG A 320 15.96 -10.10 -9.64
CA ARG A 320 15.13 -11.02 -10.41
C ARG A 320 14.76 -12.31 -9.67
N TRP A 321 15.66 -12.79 -8.81
CA TRP A 321 15.48 -14.02 -8.03
C TRP A 321 14.83 -13.78 -6.65
N GLY A 322 14.48 -12.54 -6.31
CA GLY A 322 13.84 -12.16 -5.07
C GLY A 322 14.57 -11.07 -4.29
N MET A 323 14.04 -10.78 -3.10
CA MET A 323 14.68 -9.87 -2.14
C MET A 323 16.00 -10.46 -1.66
N GLN A 324 17.02 -9.62 -1.56
CA GLN A 324 18.29 -9.99 -0.97
C GLN A 324 18.93 -8.85 -0.19
N PHE A 325 19.86 -9.24 0.65
CA PHE A 325 20.82 -8.37 1.31
C PHE A 325 22.18 -8.53 0.64
N ASP A 326 22.92 -7.44 0.49
CA ASP A 326 24.28 -7.49 -0.04
C ASP A 326 25.22 -6.56 0.72
N SER A 327 26.51 -6.85 0.60
CA SER A 327 27.59 -5.97 1.06
C SER A 327 27.88 -4.89 0.00
N ILE A 328 28.42 -3.75 0.42
CA ILE A 328 28.85 -2.72 -0.54
C ILE A 328 29.97 -3.24 -1.44
N GLU A 329 30.85 -4.09 -0.90
CA GLU A 329 31.98 -4.69 -1.60
C GLU A 329 31.52 -5.51 -2.82
N ASN A 330 30.48 -6.33 -2.63
CA ASN A 330 29.89 -7.13 -3.71
C ASN A 330 29.04 -6.28 -4.66
N PHE A 331 28.23 -5.36 -4.12
CA PHE A 331 27.36 -4.49 -4.91
C PHE A 331 28.16 -3.64 -5.90
N LEU A 332 29.36 -3.20 -5.50
CA LEU A 332 30.31 -2.44 -6.34
C LEU A 332 30.88 -3.24 -7.53
N ASN A 333 30.45 -4.47 -7.77
CA ASN A 333 30.63 -5.16 -9.04
C ASN A 333 29.81 -4.52 -10.19
N LEU A 334 30.08 -3.24 -10.48
CA LEU A 334 29.37 -2.39 -11.44
C LEU A 334 30.36 -1.45 -12.16
N ASP A 335 29.88 -0.71 -13.16
CA ASP A 335 30.67 0.28 -13.89
C ASP A 335 30.41 1.70 -13.44
N GLU A 336 29.17 1.97 -13.05
CA GLU A 336 28.76 3.28 -12.57
C GLU A 336 27.80 3.15 -11.40
N ILE A 337 27.94 4.06 -10.44
CA ILE A 337 27.06 4.18 -9.28
C ILE A 337 26.73 5.65 -9.05
N SER A 338 25.45 5.95 -8.85
CA SER A 338 25.02 7.25 -8.33
C SER A 338 24.24 7.08 -7.03
N ILE A 339 24.36 8.08 -6.17
CA ILE A 339 23.72 8.13 -4.86
C ILE A 339 22.79 9.34 -4.85
N THR A 340 21.55 9.12 -4.45
CA THR A 340 20.60 10.19 -4.13
C THR A 340 20.02 9.97 -2.76
N ARG A 341 19.49 11.04 -2.16
CA ARG A 341 18.93 11.01 -0.81
C ARG A 341 17.67 11.85 -0.74
N VAL A 342 16.66 11.39 -0.02
CA VAL A 342 15.53 12.24 0.35
C VAL A 342 16.03 13.27 1.37
N SER A 343 16.05 14.55 1.00
CA SER A 343 16.86 15.61 1.65
C SER A 343 16.64 15.75 3.15
N ASP A 344 15.40 15.56 3.62
CA ASP A 344 15.02 15.74 5.02
C ASP A 344 14.94 14.41 5.80
N ILE A 345 15.16 13.26 5.16
CA ILE A 345 14.77 11.94 5.73
C ILE A 345 15.34 11.68 7.12
N LEU A 346 16.62 12.02 7.33
CA LEU A 346 17.30 11.81 8.61
C LEU A 346 16.95 12.84 9.68
N ASN A 347 16.30 13.95 9.30
CA ASN A 347 15.82 15.00 10.19
C ASN A 347 14.34 14.82 10.55
N ARG A 348 13.65 13.84 9.95
CA ARG A 348 12.26 13.50 10.29
C ARG A 348 12.16 12.90 11.69
N THR A 349 10.93 12.72 12.17
CA THR A 349 10.72 12.08 13.46
C THR A 349 11.24 10.64 13.43
N LYS A 350 11.62 10.11 14.61
CA LYS A 350 12.02 8.69 14.71
C LYS A 350 10.93 7.74 14.20
N SER A 351 9.66 8.08 14.41
CA SER A 351 8.53 7.30 13.93
C SER A 351 8.50 7.25 12.40
N ASP A 352 8.73 8.38 11.72
CA ASP A 352 8.75 8.43 10.26
C ASP A 352 9.91 7.64 9.68
N LEU A 353 11.10 7.74 10.29
CA LEU A 353 12.27 6.93 9.92
C LEU A 353 12.00 5.44 10.07
N LEU A 354 11.49 5.02 11.23
CA LEU A 354 11.16 3.62 11.52
C LEU A 354 10.07 3.08 10.60
N LYS A 355 9.11 3.93 10.20
CA LYS A 355 8.08 3.57 9.21
C LYS A 355 8.71 3.15 7.88
N VAL A 356 9.77 3.82 7.40
CA VAL A 356 10.47 3.41 6.16
C VAL A 356 11.06 2.01 6.30
N TYR A 357 11.76 1.71 7.41
CA TYR A 357 12.30 0.37 7.66
C TYR A 357 11.22 -0.69 7.77
N ARG A 358 10.14 -0.42 8.51
CA ARG A 358 8.98 -1.31 8.61
C ARG A 358 8.42 -1.64 7.22
N LEU A 359 8.14 -0.61 6.41
CA LEU A 359 7.61 -0.77 5.06
C LEU A 359 8.59 -1.54 4.14
N LEU A 360 9.90 -1.33 4.26
CA LEU A 360 10.91 -2.13 3.53
C LEU A 360 10.81 -3.61 3.92
N SER A 361 10.71 -3.91 5.23
CA SER A 361 10.64 -5.29 5.72
C SER A 361 9.36 -6.02 5.29
N GLU A 362 8.24 -5.31 5.18
CA GLU A 362 6.97 -5.85 4.67
C GLU A 362 7.05 -6.28 3.20
N GLN A 363 8.04 -5.79 2.44
CA GLN A 363 8.26 -6.22 1.06
C GLN A 363 9.11 -7.50 0.95
N ALA A 364 9.72 -7.96 2.05
CA ALA A 364 10.71 -9.04 2.08
C ALA A 364 10.20 -10.38 1.52
N ASN A 365 8.92 -10.69 1.73
CA ASN A 365 8.31 -11.96 1.32
C ASN A 365 7.71 -11.93 -0.10
N LYS A 366 7.87 -10.83 -0.85
CA LYS A 366 7.29 -10.66 -2.18
C LYS A 366 8.21 -11.19 -3.29
N GLY A 367 7.63 -11.83 -4.32
CA GLY A 367 8.35 -12.26 -5.51
C GLY A 367 8.66 -11.11 -6.48
N TYR A 368 9.62 -11.30 -7.40
CA TYR A 368 10.01 -10.27 -8.37
C TYR A 368 8.94 -10.01 -9.46
N ASP A 369 8.62 -8.75 -9.74
CA ASP A 369 7.70 -8.39 -10.83
C ASP A 369 8.41 -8.28 -12.18
N PHE A 370 8.15 -9.26 -13.03
CA PHE A 370 8.61 -9.24 -14.42
C PHE A 370 7.74 -8.35 -15.33
N SER A 371 6.60 -7.84 -14.85
CA SER A 371 5.68 -7.03 -15.63
C SER A 371 5.92 -5.51 -15.55
N PHE A 372 6.78 -5.05 -14.63
CA PHE A 372 7.16 -3.65 -14.39
C PHE A 372 5.97 -2.72 -14.19
N ASP A 373 4.95 -3.21 -13.50
CA ASP A 373 3.69 -2.50 -13.27
C ASP A 373 3.68 -1.89 -11.88
N ALA A 374 3.95 -0.57 -11.78
CA ALA A 374 4.12 0.14 -10.51
C ALA A 374 2.90 0.06 -9.58
N MET A 375 1.73 -0.30 -10.12
CA MET A 375 0.48 -0.39 -9.39
C MET A 375 0.13 -1.83 -9.00
N ALA A 376 0.93 -2.81 -9.44
CA ALA A 376 0.82 -4.20 -9.02
C ALA A 376 1.67 -4.42 -7.78
N THR A 377 1.06 -4.88 -6.69
CA THR A 377 1.75 -5.08 -5.40
C THR A 377 2.09 -6.53 -5.11
N ALA A 378 1.54 -7.49 -5.87
CA ALA A 378 1.68 -8.94 -5.73
C ALA A 378 3.09 -9.47 -6.06
N LYS A 379 3.77 -8.74 -6.94
CA LYS A 379 5.18 -8.90 -7.25
C LYS A 379 5.76 -7.49 -7.20
N VAL A 380 7.00 -7.34 -6.76
CA VAL A 380 7.63 -6.02 -6.69
C VAL A 380 8.90 -5.95 -7.52
N THR A 381 9.08 -4.84 -8.23
CA THR A 381 10.35 -4.44 -8.83
C THR A 381 11.25 -3.74 -7.81
N CYS A 382 12.52 -3.52 -8.17
CA CYS A 382 13.44 -2.75 -7.35
C CYS A 382 12.98 -1.32 -7.04
N THR A 383 12.25 -0.70 -7.97
CA THR A 383 11.72 0.65 -7.86
C THR A 383 10.41 0.66 -7.06
N GLU A 384 9.55 -0.36 -7.18
CA GLU A 384 8.33 -0.46 -6.37
C GLU A 384 8.61 -0.59 -4.86
N ILE A 385 9.67 -1.29 -4.46
CA ILE A 385 10.09 -1.33 -3.05
C ILE A 385 10.39 0.08 -2.54
N VAL A 386 11.17 0.86 -3.28
CA VAL A 386 11.50 2.24 -2.91
C VAL A 386 10.23 3.10 -2.89
N MET A 387 9.37 2.96 -3.91
CA MET A 387 8.12 3.72 -3.99
C MET A 387 7.21 3.47 -2.79
N LEU A 388 7.02 2.20 -2.40
CA LEU A 388 6.15 1.80 -1.29
C LEU A 388 6.75 2.19 0.07
N SER A 389 8.07 2.12 0.23
CA SER A 389 8.74 2.38 1.50
C SER A 389 8.98 3.87 1.79
N TYR A 390 9.22 4.68 0.76
CA TYR A 390 9.46 6.13 0.88
C TYR A 390 8.16 6.91 0.63
N GLY A 391 7.04 6.42 1.17
CA GLY A 391 5.67 6.71 0.71
C GLY A 391 5.27 8.18 0.54
N GLN A 392 5.94 9.13 1.20
CA GLN A 392 5.72 10.58 1.08
C GLN A 392 6.40 11.21 -0.15
N VAL A 393 7.12 10.45 -0.97
CA VAL A 393 7.73 10.97 -2.19
C VAL A 393 6.83 10.65 -3.38
N ASN A 394 6.44 11.68 -4.13
CA ASN A 394 5.71 11.55 -5.39
C ASN A 394 6.69 11.25 -6.52
N TRP A 395 7.08 9.99 -6.65
CA TRP A 395 8.05 9.56 -7.65
C TRP A 395 7.54 9.75 -9.09
N PRO A 396 8.38 10.24 -10.03
CA PRO A 396 8.03 10.31 -11.44
C PRO A 396 7.69 8.92 -11.99
N MET A 397 6.66 8.83 -12.84
CA MET A 397 6.23 7.57 -13.45
C MET A 397 5.79 7.77 -14.88
N ASP A 398 6.09 6.79 -15.72
CA ASP A 398 5.65 6.74 -17.11
C ASP A 398 4.35 5.94 -17.26
N ARG A 399 3.59 6.22 -18.31
CA ARG A 399 2.40 5.43 -18.67
C ARG A 399 2.70 4.53 -19.86
N VAL A 400 2.79 3.23 -19.63
CA VAL A 400 3.02 2.22 -20.67
C VAL A 400 1.79 1.34 -20.80
N LEU A 401 1.14 1.35 -21.98
CA LEU A 401 -0.08 0.58 -22.26
C LEU A 401 -1.21 0.77 -21.22
N GLY A 402 -1.35 2.00 -20.70
CA GLY A 402 -2.36 2.35 -19.71
C GLY A 402 -2.03 1.98 -18.26
N ARG A 403 -0.83 1.44 -18.00
CA ARG A 403 -0.30 1.14 -16.66
C ARG A 403 0.73 2.18 -16.27
N PHE A 404 0.82 2.50 -14.97
CA PHE A 404 1.96 3.26 -14.47
C PHE A 404 3.15 2.32 -14.35
N SER A 405 4.32 2.79 -14.79
CA SER A 405 5.58 2.07 -14.69
C SER A 405 6.63 3.02 -14.15
N ILE A 406 7.45 2.52 -13.24
CA ILE A 406 8.50 3.29 -12.58
C ILE A 406 9.85 2.62 -12.81
N THR A 407 10.74 3.33 -13.50
CA THR A 407 12.10 2.86 -13.80
C THR A 407 13.12 3.49 -12.86
N PRO A 408 14.32 2.90 -12.71
CA PRO A 408 15.40 3.53 -11.93
C PRO A 408 15.75 4.93 -12.46
N ASN A 409 15.63 5.15 -13.78
CA ASN A 409 15.79 6.48 -14.38
C ASN A 409 14.74 7.48 -13.90
N ASN A 410 13.45 7.09 -13.80
CA ASN A 410 12.40 7.97 -13.27
C ASN A 410 12.67 8.35 -11.80
N MET A 411 13.18 7.40 -11.01
CA MET A 411 13.55 7.68 -9.62
C MET A 411 14.78 8.57 -9.51
N ALA A 412 15.77 8.42 -10.40
CA ALA A 412 16.97 9.23 -10.38
C ALA A 412 16.73 10.67 -10.87
N GLU A 413 15.86 10.87 -11.88
CA GLU A 413 15.62 12.19 -12.47
C GLU A 413 14.92 13.19 -11.56
N ILE A 414 14.18 12.72 -10.55
CA ILE A 414 13.52 13.61 -9.58
C ILE A 414 14.54 14.54 -8.91
N ALA A 415 15.79 14.10 -8.70
CA ALA A 415 16.87 14.91 -8.13
C ALA A 415 17.25 16.14 -8.98
N LEU A 416 16.74 16.23 -10.21
CA LEU A 416 16.96 17.33 -11.14
C LEU A 416 15.75 18.26 -11.27
N PHE A 417 14.64 17.95 -10.60
CA PHE A 417 13.42 18.74 -10.66
C PHE A 417 13.56 20.00 -9.80
N ASP A 418 12.91 21.07 -10.23
CA ASP A 418 12.77 22.27 -9.40
C ASP A 418 11.95 21.90 -8.15
N HIS A 419 12.38 22.35 -6.96
CA HIS A 419 11.77 22.01 -5.66
C HIS A 419 11.76 20.49 -5.32
N SER A 420 12.72 19.72 -5.86
CA SER A 420 12.85 18.29 -5.55
C SER A 420 13.02 18.02 -4.04
N PRO A 421 12.35 16.99 -3.49
CA PRO A 421 12.59 16.49 -2.13
C PRO A 421 13.78 15.51 -2.07
N VAL A 422 14.40 15.22 -3.22
CA VAL A 422 15.55 14.32 -3.38
C VAL A 422 16.74 15.14 -3.84
N GLU A 423 17.86 14.99 -3.14
CA GLU A 423 19.14 15.57 -3.49
C GLU A 423 20.05 14.57 -4.21
N PHE A 424 20.83 15.09 -5.15
CA PHE A 424 22.01 14.41 -5.67
C PHE A 424 23.11 14.39 -4.61
N VAL A 425 23.66 13.20 -4.31
CA VAL A 425 24.75 13.04 -3.35
C VAL A 425 26.08 12.84 -4.06
N ALA A 426 26.16 11.85 -4.96
CA ALA A 426 27.39 11.56 -5.68
C ALA A 426 27.15 10.76 -6.98
N TYR A 427 28.14 10.80 -7.87
CA TYR A 427 28.19 9.97 -9.06
C TYR A 427 29.62 9.53 -9.36
N TYR A 428 29.81 8.24 -9.57
CA TYR A 428 31.09 7.64 -9.91
C TYR A 428 30.96 6.74 -11.14
N ARG A 429 32.02 6.76 -11.96
CA ARG A 429 32.15 5.91 -13.15
C ARG A 429 33.57 5.39 -13.24
N ALA A 430 33.72 4.11 -13.56
CA ALA A 430 34.98 3.55 -14.00
C ALA A 430 34.86 3.00 -15.41
N LYS A 431 35.84 3.35 -16.26
CA LYS A 431 35.97 2.80 -17.63
C LYS A 431 37.01 1.70 -17.71
N LYS A 432 37.81 1.52 -16.65
CA LYS A 432 38.85 0.51 -16.48
C LYS A 432 38.97 0.19 -14.99
N LEU A 433 39.50 -0.99 -14.68
CA LEU A 433 39.75 -1.41 -13.30
C LEU A 433 40.60 -0.37 -12.56
N HIS A 434 40.19 -0.03 -11.34
CA HIS A 434 40.85 0.91 -10.43
C HIS A 434 40.95 2.37 -10.92
N GLU A 435 40.43 2.72 -12.10
CA GLU A 435 40.36 4.09 -12.60
C GLU A 435 38.96 4.68 -12.35
N VAL A 436 38.72 5.10 -11.11
CA VAL A 436 37.43 5.67 -10.69
C VAL A 436 37.41 7.18 -10.89
N GLN A 437 36.40 7.66 -11.61
CA GLN A 437 36.14 9.08 -11.81
C GLN A 437 34.94 9.50 -10.96
N SER A 438 35.12 10.55 -10.16
CA SER A 438 34.00 11.28 -9.56
C SER A 438 33.45 12.25 -10.61
N LEU A 439 32.14 12.21 -10.82
CA LEU A 439 31.43 13.00 -11.80
C LEU A 439 30.47 13.94 -11.09
N ASP A 440 30.24 15.11 -11.69
CA ASP A 440 29.36 16.12 -11.12
C ASP A 440 27.88 15.90 -11.48
N ILE A 441 27.02 16.76 -10.94
CA ILE A 441 25.59 16.73 -11.23
C ILE A 441 25.26 17.00 -12.71
N ASN A 442 26.14 17.68 -13.47
CA ASN A 442 25.90 17.92 -14.91
C ASN A 442 26.08 16.64 -15.72
N GLU A 443 27.05 15.81 -15.36
CA GLU A 443 27.22 14.46 -15.93
C GLU A 443 26.03 13.55 -15.55
N PHE A 444 25.59 13.60 -14.28
CA PHE A 444 24.41 12.87 -13.83
C PHE A 444 23.14 13.29 -14.59
N ALA A 445 22.95 14.60 -14.79
CA ALA A 445 21.86 15.13 -15.60
C ALA A 445 21.93 14.64 -17.05
N ARG A 446 23.11 14.64 -17.66
CA ARG A 446 23.28 14.23 -19.06
C ARG A 446 22.90 12.77 -19.29
N VAL A 447 23.24 11.86 -18.39
CA VAL A 447 22.88 10.43 -18.53
C VAL A 447 21.39 10.17 -18.33
N LEU A 448 20.67 11.14 -17.75
CA LEU A 448 19.21 11.15 -17.61
C LEU A 448 18.51 11.94 -18.72
N GLU A 449 19.25 12.36 -19.75
CA GLU A 449 18.75 13.19 -20.86
C GLU A 449 18.31 14.59 -20.42
N TYR A 450 18.96 15.16 -19.39
CA TYR A 450 18.81 16.55 -18.99
C TYR A 450 20.02 17.38 -19.40
N ARG A 451 19.80 18.69 -19.53
CA ARG A 451 20.86 19.69 -19.66
C ARG A 451 20.67 20.81 -18.65
N LYS A 452 21.77 21.51 -18.35
CA LYS A 452 21.70 22.74 -17.56
C LYS A 452 20.94 23.81 -18.34
N ARG A 453 20.01 24.50 -17.67
CA ARG A 453 19.23 25.59 -18.27
C ARG A 453 20.15 26.77 -18.61
N ALA A 454 19.95 27.37 -19.77
CA ALA A 454 20.75 28.51 -20.20
C ALA A 454 20.46 29.75 -19.34
N GLY A 455 21.49 30.40 -18.82
CA GLY A 455 21.37 31.67 -18.08
C GLY A 455 21.02 31.55 -16.59
N GLU A 456 20.82 30.35 -16.07
CA GLU A 456 20.57 30.12 -14.63
C GLU A 456 21.76 29.41 -13.96
N SER A 457 22.05 29.79 -12.71
CA SER A 457 23.12 29.17 -11.92
C SER A 457 22.78 27.73 -11.51
N LEU A 458 21.49 27.47 -11.29
CA LEU A 458 20.88 26.22 -10.84
C LEU A 458 19.64 25.95 -11.70
N GLY A 459 19.40 24.69 -12.08
CA GLY A 459 18.23 24.30 -12.86
C GLY A 459 18.57 23.46 -14.08
N PHE A 460 17.76 22.43 -14.29
CA PHE A 460 17.87 21.51 -15.42
C PHE A 460 16.60 21.52 -16.26
N GLU A 461 16.74 21.10 -17.52
CA GLU A 461 15.62 20.87 -18.43
C GLU A 461 15.81 19.55 -19.16
N LYS A 462 14.74 18.75 -19.24
CA LYS A 462 14.70 17.47 -19.93
C LYS A 462 14.76 17.71 -21.43
N VAL A 463 15.63 16.98 -22.12
CA VAL A 463 15.80 17.03 -23.56
C VAL A 463 14.85 16.02 -24.20
N LEU A 464 13.80 16.51 -24.86
CA LEU A 464 12.81 15.70 -25.56
C LEU A 464 13.10 15.71 -27.05
N ARG A 465 13.60 14.58 -27.59
CA ARG A 465 13.87 14.47 -29.02
C ARG A 465 12.61 14.15 -29.80
N ILE A 466 12.07 15.13 -30.53
CA ILE A 466 10.86 14.95 -31.34
C ILE A 466 11.24 14.71 -32.79
N CYS A 467 10.88 13.52 -33.29
CA CYS A 467 11.09 13.15 -34.69
C CYS A 467 9.77 13.08 -35.45
N LYS A 468 9.66 13.82 -36.56
CA LYS A 468 8.49 13.84 -37.45
C LYS A 468 8.90 13.43 -38.87
N ASN A 469 8.05 12.63 -39.50
CA ASN A 469 8.21 12.29 -40.91
C ASN A 469 7.78 13.48 -41.77
N GLU A 470 8.73 14.05 -42.50
CA GLU A 470 8.50 15.18 -43.39
C GLU A 470 8.54 14.71 -44.84
N ARG A 471 7.49 15.03 -45.60
CA ARG A 471 7.45 14.78 -47.04
C ARG A 471 8.18 15.91 -47.77
N TYR A 472 9.07 15.56 -48.68
CA TYR A 472 9.76 16.52 -49.54
C TYR A 472 9.82 16.01 -50.98
N ARG A 473 9.98 16.90 -51.95
CA ARG A 473 10.15 16.52 -53.36
C ARG A 473 11.63 16.54 -53.73
N HIS A 474 12.09 15.49 -54.39
CA HIS A 474 13.43 15.40 -54.96
C HIS A 474 13.33 14.83 -56.38
N HIS A 475 13.74 15.62 -57.38
CA HIS A 475 13.59 15.29 -58.81
C HIS A 475 12.16 14.85 -59.20
N GLY A 476 11.14 15.57 -58.73
CA GLY A 476 9.73 15.28 -59.05
C GLY A 476 9.10 14.13 -58.26
N ALA A 477 9.90 13.27 -57.62
CA ALA A 477 9.41 12.20 -56.76
C ALA A 477 9.17 12.69 -55.32
N MET A 478 8.07 12.25 -54.70
CA MET A 478 7.80 12.48 -53.28
C MET A 478 8.63 11.50 -52.44
N ARG A 479 9.45 12.03 -51.55
CA ARG A 479 10.27 11.28 -50.59
C ARG A 479 9.87 11.63 -49.16
N MET A 480 10.21 10.76 -48.24
CA MET A 480 10.10 11.02 -46.80
C MET A 480 11.50 11.16 -46.21
N ARG A 481 11.66 12.12 -45.30
CA ARG A 481 12.82 12.17 -44.40
C ARG A 481 12.32 12.27 -42.97
N LEU A 482 13.05 11.65 -42.06
CA LEU A 482 12.82 11.86 -40.63
C LEU A 482 13.52 13.16 -40.24
N ARG A 483 12.76 14.17 -39.81
CA ARG A 483 13.31 15.40 -39.25
C ARG A 483 13.15 15.33 -37.74
N CYS A 484 14.26 15.41 -37.01
CA CYS A 484 14.24 15.48 -35.55
C CYS A 484 14.69 16.86 -35.10
N HIS A 485 14.06 17.38 -34.05
CA HIS A 485 14.52 18.53 -33.30
C HIS A 485 14.36 18.24 -31.80
N ASP A 486 15.11 18.95 -30.99
CA ASP A 486 15.05 18.81 -29.54
C ASP A 486 14.10 19.89 -28.98
N GLU A 487 13.19 19.47 -28.12
CA GLU A 487 12.39 20.34 -27.26
C GLU A 487 12.91 20.23 -25.83
N PHE A 488 12.71 21.27 -25.03
CA PHE A 488 13.22 21.32 -23.66
C PHE A 488 12.06 21.51 -22.69
N GLN A 489 12.01 20.68 -21.66
CA GLN A 489 10.96 20.70 -20.65
C GLN A 489 11.56 20.92 -19.27
N THR A 490 11.11 21.96 -18.59
CA THR A 490 11.34 22.12 -17.15
C THR A 490 10.36 21.24 -16.38
N ASN A 491 10.89 20.47 -15.44
CA ASN A 491 10.09 19.67 -14.52
C ASN A 491 10.21 20.27 -13.12
N SER A 492 9.07 20.61 -12.53
CA SER A 492 8.98 20.95 -11.10
C SER A 492 8.39 19.76 -10.37
N TYR A 493 8.89 19.50 -9.17
CA TYR A 493 8.29 18.53 -8.27
C TYR A 493 6.87 18.97 -7.89
N ASP A 494 5.94 18.02 -7.93
CA ASP A 494 4.56 18.19 -7.49
C ASP A 494 4.43 17.46 -6.15
N GLU A 495 4.35 18.22 -5.06
CA GLU A 495 4.26 17.66 -3.71
C GLU A 495 3.02 16.76 -3.58
N PRO A 496 3.10 15.65 -2.81
CA PRO A 496 1.94 14.83 -2.54
C PRO A 496 0.88 15.67 -1.85
N ARG A 497 -0.38 15.48 -2.25
CA ARG A 497 -1.51 16.06 -1.54
C ARG A 497 -1.85 15.18 -0.34
N GLU A 498 -1.91 15.79 0.83
CA GLU A 498 -2.42 15.11 2.02
C GLU A 498 -3.95 14.99 1.94
N TYR A 499 -4.46 13.88 2.49
CA TYR A 499 -5.89 13.60 2.59
C TYR A 499 -6.53 14.35 3.77
#